data_AF-A0A1G8RLX4-F1
#
_entry.id   AF-A0A1G8RLX4-F1
#
_cell.length_a   1.000
_cell.length_b   1.000
_cell.length_c   1.000
_cell.angle_alpha   90.00
_cell.angle_beta   90.00
_cell.angle_gamma   90.00
#
_symmetry.space_group_name_H-M   'P 1'
#
loop_
_entity.id
_entity.type
_entity.pdbx_description
1 polymer ?
#
loop_
_entity_poly.entity_id
_entity_poly.type
_entity_poly.pdbx_seq_one_letter_code
_entity_poly.pdbx_strand_id
1 'polypeptide(L)'
;MKRYCFVLFPLLVACGSDNDSAPAPTPPDAEGTVSIAISDAPVDNVSSVVLQLDSIDLTLQHQGINGDIISLDLSDQNVDLLEYQGEQAAWLIEGQGVPAGQYMAHLNVVEGSGEALLINSLSGKTAPKGFPGLS
;
A
#
# COMPACT_ATOMS: atom_id res chain seq x y z
N MET A 1 -18.14 -68.05 -55.21
CA MET A 1 -18.20 -67.40 -53.88
C MET A 1 -16.85 -67.58 -53.21
N LYS A 2 -16.09 -66.51 -52.97
CA LYS A 2 -14.82 -66.57 -52.23
C LYS A 2 -14.58 -65.23 -51.55
N ARG A 3 -14.61 -65.27 -50.22
CA ARG A 3 -14.24 -64.20 -49.29
C ARG A 3 -12.72 -64.19 -49.20
N TYR A 4 -12.07 -63.05 -49.37
CA TYR A 4 -10.72 -62.86 -48.86
C TYR A 4 -10.56 -61.50 -48.20
N CYS A 5 -10.00 -61.60 -47.00
CA CYS A 5 -9.84 -60.63 -45.95
C CYS A 5 -8.79 -59.59 -46.37
N PHE A 6 -9.11 -58.32 -46.15
CA PHE A 6 -8.22 -57.19 -46.30
C PHE A 6 -7.17 -57.24 -45.18
N VAL A 7 -5.93 -57.62 -45.49
CA VAL A 7 -4.82 -57.58 -44.53
C VAL A 7 -4.10 -56.24 -44.69
N LEU A 8 -4.28 -55.40 -43.68
CA LEU A 8 -3.80 -54.03 -43.57
C LEU A 8 -2.39 -54.05 -42.94
N PHE A 9 -1.43 -53.43 -43.63
CA PHE A 9 -0.01 -53.34 -43.27
C PHE A 9 0.20 -52.27 -42.18
N PRO A 10 0.70 -52.57 -40.97
CA PRO A 10 1.00 -51.54 -39.98
C PRO A 10 2.38 -50.93 -40.28
N LEU A 11 2.39 -49.64 -40.62
CA LEU A 11 3.59 -48.82 -40.68
C LEU A 11 4.12 -48.60 -39.25
N LEU A 12 5.37 -48.97 -39.03
CA LEU A 12 6.17 -48.59 -37.86
C LEU A 12 6.34 -47.07 -37.84
N VAL A 13 5.69 -46.38 -36.89
CA VAL A 13 6.02 -44.99 -36.53
C VAL A 13 6.83 -45.02 -35.23
N ALA A 14 8.00 -44.42 -35.31
CA ALA A 14 9.03 -44.38 -34.29
C ALA A 14 8.58 -43.63 -33.03
N CYS A 15 8.90 -44.21 -31.88
CA CYS A 15 8.90 -43.54 -30.59
C CYS A 15 10.13 -42.61 -30.54
N GLY A 16 9.90 -41.32 -30.80
CA GLY A 16 10.83 -40.24 -30.51
C GLY A 16 10.30 -39.47 -29.31
N SER A 17 10.88 -39.73 -28.15
CA SER A 17 10.61 -39.02 -26.89
C SER A 17 11.37 -37.70 -26.90
N ASP A 18 10.75 -36.66 -27.46
CA ASP A 18 11.17 -35.27 -27.28
C ASP A 18 10.02 -34.55 -26.57
N ASN A 19 10.08 -34.56 -25.24
CA ASN A 19 9.12 -33.87 -24.39
C ASN A 19 9.46 -32.38 -24.39
N ASP A 20 9.15 -31.70 -25.49
CA ASP A 20 9.11 -30.25 -25.56
C ASP A 20 7.85 -29.78 -24.79
N SER A 21 7.93 -29.89 -23.47
CA SER A 21 6.92 -29.36 -22.56
C SER A 21 7.05 -27.85 -22.57
N ALA A 22 6.29 -27.21 -23.44
CA ALA A 22 5.96 -25.80 -23.30
C ALA A 22 5.59 -25.56 -21.82
N PRO A 23 6.21 -24.57 -21.15
CA PRO A 23 5.87 -24.30 -19.76
C PRO A 23 4.38 -24.03 -19.67
N ALA A 24 3.69 -24.78 -18.82
CA ALA A 24 2.30 -24.53 -18.52
C ALA A 24 2.17 -23.05 -18.07
N PRO A 25 1.14 -22.32 -18.51
CA PRO A 25 0.96 -20.94 -18.09
C PRO A 25 0.82 -20.93 -16.56
N THR A 26 1.73 -20.23 -15.88
CA THR A 26 1.63 -19.96 -14.44
C THR A 26 0.27 -19.27 -14.21
N PRO A 27 -0.60 -19.78 -13.31
CA PRO A 27 -1.83 -19.09 -12.98
C PRO A 27 -1.48 -17.66 -12.50
N PRO A 28 -2.24 -16.63 -12.91
CA PRO A 28 -1.97 -15.28 -12.45
C PRO A 28 -2.06 -15.26 -10.92
N ASP A 29 -1.13 -14.54 -10.28
CA ASP A 29 -1.21 -14.29 -8.85
C ASP A 29 -2.58 -13.66 -8.55
N ALA A 30 -3.26 -14.17 -7.52
CA ALA A 30 -4.56 -13.63 -7.14
C ALA A 30 -4.38 -12.18 -6.70
N GLU A 31 -5.18 -11.26 -7.24
CA GLU A 31 -5.15 -9.83 -6.92
C GLU A 31 -6.28 -9.47 -5.93
N GLY A 32 -6.05 -8.44 -5.13
CA GLY A 32 -7.02 -7.80 -4.23
C GLY A 32 -6.95 -6.28 -4.33
N THR A 33 -7.77 -5.58 -3.55
CA THR A 33 -7.79 -4.11 -3.51
C THR A 33 -7.60 -3.60 -2.09
N VAL A 34 -6.85 -2.51 -1.93
CA VAL A 34 -6.66 -1.81 -0.66
C VAL A 34 -7.15 -0.37 -0.77
N SER A 35 -7.86 0.09 0.26
CA SER A 35 -8.24 1.50 0.44
C SER A 35 -7.89 1.91 1.86
N ILE A 36 -7.27 3.08 2.02
CA ILE A 36 -6.81 3.60 3.31
C ILE A 36 -7.27 5.04 3.42
N ALA A 37 -7.93 5.36 4.53
CA ALA A 37 -8.34 6.72 4.88
C ALA A 37 -7.79 7.09 6.25
N ILE A 38 -7.59 8.38 6.48
CA ILE A 38 -7.13 8.96 7.74
C ILE A 38 -8.16 9.94 8.30
N SER A 39 -8.33 9.93 9.62
CA SER A 39 -9.17 10.86 10.36
C SER A 39 -8.59 11.09 11.76
N ASP A 40 -9.09 12.12 12.43
CA ASP A 40 -8.77 12.39 13.84
C ASP A 40 -10.01 12.42 14.73
N ALA A 41 -9.79 12.24 16.03
CA ALA A 41 -10.83 12.50 17.02
C ALA A 41 -11.14 14.00 17.07
N PRO A 42 -12.37 14.39 17.49
CA PRO A 42 -12.67 15.80 17.71
C PRO A 42 -11.68 16.42 18.69
N VAL A 43 -11.02 17.51 18.27
CA VAL A 43 -10.10 18.28 19.10
C VAL A 43 -10.55 19.73 19.18
N ASP A 44 -10.61 20.25 20.40
CA ASP A 44 -10.95 21.65 20.66
C ASP A 44 -9.68 22.50 20.80
N ASN A 45 -9.79 23.80 20.53
CA ASN A 45 -8.74 24.80 20.74
C ASN A 45 -7.45 24.59 19.93
N VAL A 46 -7.52 23.93 18.77
CA VAL A 46 -6.43 23.81 17.81
C VAL A 46 -6.81 24.51 16.52
N SER A 47 -5.87 25.22 15.91
CA SER A 47 -6.12 26.03 14.70
C SER A 47 -5.86 25.30 13.39
N SER A 48 -4.95 24.32 13.37
CA SER A 48 -4.65 23.48 12.21
C SER A 48 -3.78 22.30 12.61
N VAL A 49 -3.99 21.13 11.97
CA VAL A 49 -3.16 19.93 12.13
C VAL A 49 -2.89 19.36 10.75
N VAL A 50 -1.88 19.92 10.07
CA VAL A 50 -1.52 19.50 8.72
C VAL A 50 -0.49 18.37 8.76
N LEU A 51 -0.82 17.26 8.11
CA LEU A 51 0.14 16.22 7.76
C LEU A 51 0.61 16.43 6.32
N GLN A 52 1.92 16.45 6.14
CA GLN A 52 2.55 16.37 4.83
C GLN A 52 3.02 14.93 4.63
N LEU A 53 2.41 14.23 3.68
CA LEU A 53 2.68 12.81 3.47
C LEU A 53 3.85 12.64 2.50
N ASP A 54 4.53 11.50 2.61
CA ASP A 54 5.59 11.10 1.69
C ASP A 54 5.16 9.88 0.89
N SER A 55 4.89 8.78 1.59
CA SER A 55 4.58 7.51 0.97
C SER A 55 3.89 6.57 1.94
N ILE A 56 3.33 5.48 1.42
CA ILE A 56 2.91 4.34 2.23
C ILE A 56 3.47 3.05 1.68
N ASP A 57 4.14 2.31 2.55
CA ASP A 57 4.79 1.05 2.23
C ASP A 57 3.92 -0.12 2.72
N LEU A 58 3.51 -0.97 1.79
CA LEU A 58 2.82 -2.22 2.07
C LEU A 58 3.84 -3.36 1.99
N THR A 59 4.27 -3.85 3.15
CA THR A 59 5.21 -4.98 3.24
C THR A 59 4.43 -6.29 3.31
N LEU A 60 4.61 -7.17 2.33
CA LEU A 60 3.98 -8.48 2.31
C LEU A 60 4.56 -9.34 3.44
N GLN A 61 3.71 -9.95 4.26
CA GLN A 61 4.09 -10.81 5.35
C GLN A 61 3.92 -12.28 4.95
N HIS A 62 5.01 -13.05 5.01
CA HIS A 62 4.98 -14.50 4.82
C HIS A 62 5.53 -15.22 6.06
N GLN A 63 4.67 -15.92 6.80
CA GLN A 63 5.07 -16.69 7.99
C GLN A 63 5.90 -15.89 9.02
N GLY A 64 5.65 -14.57 9.14
CA GLY A 64 6.37 -13.68 10.06
C GLY A 64 7.68 -13.10 9.50
N ILE A 65 7.99 -13.33 8.22
CA ILE A 65 9.12 -12.73 7.51
C ILE A 65 8.58 -11.66 6.54
N ASN A 66 9.28 -10.53 6.48
CA ASN A 66 8.99 -9.47 5.52
C ASN A 66 9.41 -9.91 4.11
N GLY A 67 8.47 -9.83 3.17
CA GLY A 67 8.65 -10.08 1.75
C GLY A 67 8.70 -8.79 0.94
N ASP A 68 8.10 -8.83 -0.25
CA ASP A 68 8.08 -7.70 -1.18
C ASP A 68 7.38 -6.48 -0.59
N ILE A 69 7.87 -5.29 -0.95
CA ILE A 69 7.35 -4.00 -0.52
C ILE A 69 6.74 -3.30 -1.72
N ILE A 70 5.48 -2.88 -1.59
CA ILE A 70 4.81 -2.00 -2.54
C ILE A 70 4.78 -0.61 -1.92
N SER A 71 5.54 0.30 -2.51
CA SER A 71 5.57 1.70 -2.07
C SER A 71 4.64 2.53 -2.95
N LEU A 72 3.73 3.26 -2.31
CA LEU A 72 2.75 4.13 -2.96
C LEU A 72 3.09 5.57 -2.60
N ASP A 73 3.34 6.39 -3.63
CA ASP A 73 3.69 7.79 -3.49
C ASP A 73 2.48 8.61 -3.02
N LEU A 74 2.68 9.39 -1.96
CA LEU A 74 1.70 10.32 -1.38
C LEU A 74 2.29 11.74 -1.28
N SER A 75 3.42 12.02 -1.93
CA SER A 75 4.18 13.27 -1.76
C SER A 75 3.46 14.53 -2.24
N ASP A 76 2.37 14.37 -3.01
CA ASP A 76 1.47 15.44 -3.43
C ASP A 76 0.32 15.70 -2.44
N GLN A 77 0.18 14.88 -1.40
CA GLN A 77 -0.92 14.96 -0.44
C GLN A 77 -0.52 15.74 0.83
N ASN A 78 -1.28 16.79 1.10
CA ASN A 78 -1.31 17.50 2.39
C ASN A 78 -2.73 17.43 2.94
N VAL A 79 -2.87 16.95 4.18
CA VAL A 79 -4.18 16.75 4.82
C VAL A 79 -4.24 17.54 6.11
N ASP A 80 -5.17 18.50 6.21
CA ASP A 80 -5.51 19.12 7.50
C ASP A 80 -6.53 18.23 8.23
N LEU A 81 -6.09 17.55 9.28
CA LEU A 81 -6.93 16.61 10.03
C LEU A 81 -8.10 17.30 10.74
N LEU A 82 -8.08 18.62 10.91
CA LEU A 82 -9.23 19.35 11.44
C LEU A 82 -10.43 19.36 10.48
N GLU A 83 -10.20 19.14 9.18
CA GLU A 83 -11.28 18.98 8.19
C GLU A 83 -11.87 17.56 8.19
N TYR A 84 -11.19 16.59 8.83
CA TYR A 84 -11.52 15.17 8.79
C TYR A 84 -11.62 14.58 10.20
N GLN A 85 -12.66 15.01 10.91
CA GLN A 85 -12.95 14.58 12.27
C GLN A 85 -14.17 13.67 12.36
N GLY A 86 -14.18 12.79 13.38
CA GLY A 86 -15.33 11.96 13.71
C GLY A 86 -15.63 10.95 12.60
N GLU A 87 -16.76 11.13 11.90
CA GLU A 87 -17.17 10.25 10.79
C GLU A 87 -16.55 10.66 9.43
N GLN A 88 -15.85 11.79 9.37
CA GLN A 88 -15.17 12.24 8.15
C GLN A 88 -13.74 11.71 8.10
N ALA A 89 -13.31 11.29 6.91
CA ALA A 89 -11.95 10.81 6.67
C ALA A 89 -11.45 11.25 5.29
N ALA A 90 -10.15 11.53 5.19
CA ALA A 90 -9.47 11.79 3.94
C ALA A 90 -8.95 10.47 3.37
N TRP A 91 -9.27 10.17 2.11
CA TRP A 91 -8.71 9.01 1.44
C TRP A 91 -7.26 9.28 1.05
N LEU A 92 -6.35 8.39 1.49
CA LEU A 92 -4.96 8.38 1.06
C LEU A 92 -4.80 7.53 -0.19
N ILE A 93 -5.50 6.39 -0.21
CA ILE A 93 -5.55 5.43 -1.31
C ILE A 93 -6.98 4.91 -1.44
N GLU A 94 -7.47 4.78 -2.67
CA GLU A 94 -8.77 4.18 -2.97
C GLU A 94 -8.64 3.08 -4.02
N GLY A 95 -8.97 1.84 -3.64
CA GLY A 95 -9.13 0.73 -4.58
C GLY A 95 -7.84 0.30 -5.28
N GLN A 96 -6.68 0.55 -4.68
CA GLN A 96 -5.39 0.18 -5.26
C GLN A 96 -5.27 -1.33 -5.38
N GLY A 97 -5.02 -1.81 -6.60
CA GLY A 97 -4.74 -3.22 -6.86
C GLY A 97 -3.41 -3.64 -6.24
N VAL A 98 -3.43 -4.75 -5.49
CA VAL A 98 -2.26 -5.37 -4.88
C VAL A 98 -2.38 -6.89 -4.93
N PRO A 99 -1.27 -7.65 -4.98
CA PRO A 99 -1.30 -9.09 -4.84
C PRO A 99 -2.00 -9.52 -3.54
N ALA A 100 -2.76 -10.60 -3.59
CA ALA A 100 -3.46 -11.12 -2.42
C ALA A 100 -2.45 -11.60 -1.37
N GLY A 101 -2.57 -11.09 -0.15
CA GLY A 101 -1.61 -11.38 0.91
C GLY A 101 -1.94 -10.70 2.22
N GLN A 102 -1.15 -11.00 3.24
CA GLN A 102 -1.17 -10.24 4.50
C GLN A 102 -0.11 -9.16 4.41
N TYR A 103 -0.46 -7.93 4.79
CA TYR A 103 0.45 -6.80 4.70
C TYR A 103 0.63 -6.11 6.05
N MET A 104 1.82 -5.58 6.27
CA MET A 104 2.08 -4.53 7.25
C MET A 104 2.18 -3.20 6.51
N ALA A 105 1.40 -2.20 6.93
CA ALA A 105 1.40 -0.88 6.34
C ALA A 105 2.23 0.09 7.18
N HIS A 106 3.13 0.84 6.54
CA HIS A 106 3.88 1.93 7.15
C HIS A 106 3.59 3.22 6.40
N LEU A 107 3.02 4.21 7.10
CA LEU A 107 2.83 5.55 6.57
C LEU A 107 4.07 6.39 6.86
N ASN A 108 4.73 6.87 5.81
CA ASN A 108 5.85 7.78 5.88
C ASN A 108 5.31 9.22 5.78
N VAL A 109 5.70 10.05 6.74
CA VAL A 109 5.26 11.46 6.86
C VAL A 109 6.51 12.33 6.82
N VAL A 110 6.45 13.43 6.08
CA VAL A 110 7.52 14.43 6.04
C VAL A 110 7.51 15.22 7.34
N GLU A 111 8.71 15.53 7.86
CA GLU A 111 8.84 16.41 9.02
C GLU A 111 8.26 17.79 8.68
N GLY A 112 7.19 18.16 9.38
CA GLY A 112 6.62 19.50 9.26
C GLY A 112 7.62 20.54 9.75
N SER A 113 7.69 21.69 9.08
CA SER A 113 8.64 22.77 9.41
C SER A 113 8.46 23.36 10.81
N GLY A 114 7.36 23.03 11.51
CA GLY A 114 7.15 23.42 12.90
C GLY A 114 7.14 24.92 13.14
N GLU A 115 6.91 25.75 12.10
CA GLU A 115 6.80 27.19 12.28
C GLU A 115 5.55 27.51 13.11
N ALA A 116 5.73 27.54 14.43
CA ALA A 116 4.74 28.03 15.36
C ALA A 116 4.46 29.50 15.01
N LEU A 117 3.30 29.76 14.41
CA LEU A 117 2.76 31.10 14.31
C LEU A 117 2.46 31.58 15.74
N LEU A 118 3.44 32.26 16.35
CA LEU A 118 3.23 33.05 17.56
C LEU A 118 2.36 34.25 17.17
N ILE A 119 1.05 34.07 17.18
CA ILE A 119 0.11 35.19 17.17
C ILE A 119 0.15 35.80 18.57
N ASN A 120 1.13 36.67 18.81
CA ASN A 120 1.09 37.55 19.97
C ASN A 120 -0.10 38.50 19.79
N SER A 121 -1.24 38.14 20.40
CA SER A 121 -2.25 39.14 20.75
C SER A 121 -1.62 40.03 21.83
N LEU A 122 -1.13 41.20 21.43
CA LEU A 122 -0.71 42.23 22.36
C LEU A 122 -1.92 42.72 23.16
N SER A 123 -2.24 42.02 24.24
CA SER A 123 -2.87 42.61 25.41
C SER A 123 -2.12 42.12 26.63
N GLY A 124 -1.31 43.03 27.18
CA GLY A 124 -0.14 42.70 27.98
C GLY A 124 -0.41 41.88 29.25
N LYS A 125 0.43 40.87 29.45
CA LYS A 125 1.04 40.57 30.75
C LYS A 125 2.30 39.73 30.53
N THR A 126 3.37 40.13 31.20
CA THR A 126 4.74 39.64 31.08
C THR A 126 4.90 38.12 31.19
N ALA A 127 5.72 37.53 30.33
CA ALA A 127 6.17 36.14 30.39
C ALA A 127 7.17 35.91 31.56
N PRO A 128 7.09 34.80 32.32
CA PRO A 128 8.20 34.31 33.11
C PRO A 128 9.23 33.59 32.22
N LYS A 129 10.50 33.75 32.60
CA LYS A 129 11.71 33.29 31.92
C LYS A 129 11.87 31.76 31.92
N GLY A 130 12.34 31.23 30.80
CA GLY A 130 13.30 30.11 30.74
C GLY A 130 12.70 28.73 30.47
N PHE A 131 13.00 28.18 29.29
CA PHE A 131 13.08 26.72 29.09
C PHE A 131 14.53 26.29 29.33
N PRO A 132 14.84 25.54 30.40
CA PRO A 132 16.14 24.93 30.58
C PRO A 132 16.17 23.54 29.92
N GLY A 133 17.19 23.33 29.08
CA GLY A 133 18.00 22.10 29.06
C GLY A 133 17.33 20.83 28.58
N LEU A 134 17.66 20.46 27.34
CA LEU A 134 17.80 19.06 26.94
C LEU A 134 18.91 18.41 27.79
N SER A 135 18.63 17.24 28.35
CA SER A 135 19.63 16.26 28.79
C SER A 135 19.25 14.89 28.26
#